data_AF-B4SQD2-F1
#
_entry.id   AF-B4SQD2-F1
#
_cell.length_a   1.000
_cell.length_b   1.000
_cell.length_c   1.000
_cell.angle_alpha   90.00
_cell.angle_beta   90.00
_cell.angle_gamma   90.00
#
_symmetry.space_group_name_H-M   'P 1'
#
loop_
_entity.id
_entity.type
_entity.pdbx_description
1 polymer ?
#
loop_
_entity_poly.entity_id
_entity_poly.type
_entity_poly.pdbx_seq_one_letter_code
_entity_poly.pdbx_strand_id
1 'polypeptide(L)'
;MTASVLMLASSSIAAPSCPPASGVAVAQTPESLSEALARGDLQAAIEVLRDPQRYRVLFKDPHGAERYIALAQQVADDVQQNPCIDHGSLLNAYTVLASGLDLSRSVHYLALSAALIEQDADASEQDTLEPALHPHALMHGYFEAGGGLALEGAVPGIDRAEITAWHYGHTTPAYQPDLLLAFPLRMDARQRQRLFEVTSFTLLPASQWHDAVALRAIIRSDAYLDWLESAPLHLASRLSMALEEMATPPWPEHLRAAGYRVHGETPGDDGADSD
;
A
#
# COMPACT_ATOMS: atom_id res chain seq x y z
N MET A 1 47.55 -2.61 -53.03
CA MET A 1 46.90 -1.66 -52.10
C MET A 1 46.05 -2.50 -51.17
N THR A 2 46.45 -2.54 -49.90
CA THR A 2 46.00 -3.46 -48.86
C THR A 2 44.67 -3.02 -48.24
N ALA A 3 43.75 -3.96 -48.10
CA ALA A 3 42.48 -3.80 -47.42
C ALA A 3 42.69 -3.74 -45.90
N SER A 4 42.09 -2.75 -45.24
CA SER A 4 41.98 -2.69 -43.78
C SER A 4 40.53 -2.93 -43.41
N VAL A 5 40.25 -4.16 -42.97
CA VAL A 5 39.01 -4.53 -42.28
C VAL A 5 39.16 -4.10 -40.82
N LEU A 6 38.38 -3.10 -40.39
CA LEU A 6 38.22 -2.77 -38.98
C LEU A 6 37.33 -3.85 -38.34
N MET A 7 37.92 -4.73 -37.53
CA MET A 7 37.15 -5.53 -36.58
C MET A 7 36.73 -4.63 -35.42
N LEU A 8 35.43 -4.35 -35.33
CA LEU A 8 34.81 -3.87 -34.10
C LEU A 8 34.85 -5.03 -33.09
N ALA A 9 35.72 -4.90 -32.10
CA ALA A 9 35.69 -5.74 -30.92
C ALA A 9 34.40 -5.43 -30.14
N SER A 10 33.41 -6.31 -30.26
CA SER A 10 32.27 -6.35 -29.35
C SER A 10 32.77 -6.75 -27.97
N SER A 11 33.14 -5.76 -27.16
CA SER A 11 33.33 -5.95 -25.72
C SER A 11 31.97 -6.26 -25.10
N SER A 12 31.65 -7.55 -25.00
CA SER A 12 30.60 -8.04 -24.11
C SER A 12 31.06 -7.73 -22.68
N ILE A 13 30.56 -6.64 -22.11
CA ILE A 13 30.66 -6.41 -20.67
C ILE A 13 29.81 -7.50 -20.05
N ALA A 14 30.47 -8.50 -19.45
CA ALA A 14 29.78 -9.49 -18.63
C ALA A 14 28.99 -8.72 -17.57
N ALA A 15 27.66 -8.90 -17.58
CA ALA A 15 26.83 -8.44 -16.47
C ALA A 15 27.42 -9.00 -15.17
N PRO A 16 27.50 -8.22 -14.09
CA PRO A 16 27.99 -8.71 -12.81
C PRO A 16 27.19 -9.96 -12.44
N SER A 17 27.87 -11.10 -12.35
CA SER A 17 27.26 -12.39 -12.05
C SER A 17 26.89 -12.41 -10.58
N CYS A 18 25.60 -12.28 -10.30
CA CYS A 18 25.09 -12.34 -8.96
C CYS A 18 25.19 -13.78 -8.43
N PRO A 19 25.75 -14.00 -7.23
CA PRO A 19 25.75 -15.32 -6.64
C PRO A 19 24.29 -15.78 -6.47
N PRO A 20 23.98 -17.06 -6.72
CA PRO A 20 22.63 -17.57 -6.51
C PRO A 20 22.21 -17.26 -5.06
N ALA A 21 20.94 -16.87 -4.88
CA ALA A 21 20.32 -16.78 -3.56
C ALA A 21 20.70 -18.04 -2.80
N SER A 22 21.52 -17.89 -1.75
CA SER A 22 22.18 -19.03 -1.12
C SER A 22 21.10 -20.03 -0.72
N GLY A 23 21.17 -21.23 -1.29
CA GLY A 23 20.26 -22.34 -1.08
C GLY A 23 20.36 -22.93 0.32
N VAL A 24 20.11 -22.10 1.32
CA VAL A 24 19.97 -22.50 2.71
C VAL A 24 18.52 -22.24 3.08
N ALA A 25 17.66 -23.11 2.57
CA ALA A 25 16.38 -23.42 3.21
C ALA A 25 16.66 -24.16 4.54
N VAL A 26 17.42 -23.54 5.44
CA VAL A 26 17.31 -23.89 6.84
C VAL A 26 15.99 -23.26 7.25
N ALA A 27 15.09 -24.06 7.80
CA ALA A 27 13.95 -23.55 8.53
C ALA A 27 14.51 -22.66 9.66
N GLN A 28 14.68 -21.36 9.37
CA GLN A 28 15.24 -20.42 10.32
C GLN A 28 14.20 -20.29 11.43
N THR A 29 14.59 -20.74 12.63
CA THR A 29 13.74 -20.57 13.80
C THR A 29 13.57 -19.07 14.06
N PRO A 30 12.44 -18.64 14.66
CA PRO A 30 12.21 -17.26 15.12
C PRO A 30 13.42 -16.58 15.77
N GLU A 31 14.14 -17.31 16.61
CA GLU A 31 15.32 -16.83 17.34
C GLU A 31 16.52 -16.59 16.41
N SER A 32 16.78 -17.52 15.47
CA SER A 32 17.88 -17.36 14.50
C SER A 32 17.67 -16.19 13.53
N LEU A 33 16.41 -15.90 13.20
CA LEU A 33 16.01 -14.74 12.40
C LEU A 33 16.23 -13.43 13.15
N SER A 34 15.76 -13.34 14.39
CA SER A 34 15.94 -12.15 15.22
C SER A 34 17.43 -11.83 15.44
N GLU A 35 18.25 -12.85 15.71
CA GLU A 35 19.70 -12.69 15.84
C GLU A 35 20.38 -12.27 14.52
N ALA A 36 19.94 -12.79 13.37
CA ALA A 36 20.47 -12.40 12.07
C ALA A 36 20.14 -10.94 11.75
N LEU A 37 18.91 -10.50 12.01
CA LEU A 37 18.50 -9.10 11.89
C LEU A 37 19.27 -8.20 12.86
N ALA A 38 19.50 -8.63 14.11
CA ALA A 38 20.30 -7.89 15.09
C ALA A 38 21.77 -7.69 14.65
N ARG A 39 22.29 -8.60 13.81
CA ARG A 39 23.63 -8.50 13.19
C ARG A 39 23.65 -7.73 11.86
N GLY A 40 22.50 -7.26 11.37
CA GLY A 40 22.40 -6.56 10.09
C GLY A 40 22.49 -7.46 8.86
N ASP A 41 22.06 -8.72 8.97
CA ASP A 41 22.06 -9.66 7.83
C ASP A 41 20.97 -9.29 6.81
N LEU A 42 21.41 -8.73 5.68
CA LEU A 42 20.57 -8.29 4.57
C LEU A 42 19.78 -9.46 3.94
N GLN A 43 20.37 -10.65 3.86
CA GLN A 43 19.71 -11.82 3.27
C GLN A 43 18.60 -12.35 4.19
N ALA A 44 18.83 -12.31 5.51
CA ALA A 44 17.80 -12.63 6.48
C ALA A 44 16.66 -11.60 6.47
N ALA A 45 16.96 -10.32 6.27
CA ALA A 45 15.94 -9.28 6.08
C ALA A 45 15.06 -9.59 4.85
N ILE A 46 15.67 -9.90 3.71
CA ILE A 46 14.95 -10.32 2.48
C ILE A 46 14.08 -11.56 2.73
N GLU A 47 14.57 -12.57 3.44
CA GLU A 47 13.80 -13.79 3.73
C GLU A 47 12.65 -13.61 4.73
N VAL A 48 12.71 -12.62 5.61
CA VAL A 48 11.57 -12.23 6.46
C VAL A 48 10.56 -11.41 5.67
N LEU A 49 11.05 -10.52 4.78
CA LEU A 49 10.20 -9.77 3.87
C LEU A 49 9.35 -10.73 3.03
N ARG A 50 9.93 -11.83 2.53
CA ARG A 50 9.27 -12.76 1.57
C ARG A 50 8.12 -13.58 2.15
N ASP A 51 7.93 -13.61 3.46
CA ASP A 51 6.92 -14.42 4.13
C ASP A 51 6.21 -13.64 5.25
N PRO A 52 4.98 -13.15 5.01
CA PRO A 52 4.18 -12.41 6.00
C PRO A 52 3.90 -13.19 7.30
N GLN A 53 4.05 -14.53 7.32
CA GLN A 53 3.93 -15.30 8.56
C GLN A 53 5.16 -15.15 9.47
N ARG A 54 6.35 -14.87 8.89
CA ARG A 54 7.59 -14.61 9.64
C ARG A 54 7.58 -13.22 10.28
N TYR A 55 6.81 -12.30 9.72
CA TYR A 55 6.54 -10.98 10.28
C TYR A 55 5.90 -10.98 11.66
N ARG A 56 5.01 -11.96 11.93
CA ARG A 56 4.30 -12.08 13.22
C ARG A 56 5.24 -12.33 14.40
N VAL A 57 6.45 -12.82 14.13
CA VAL A 57 7.48 -13.04 15.15
C VAL A 57 8.13 -11.73 15.58
N LEU A 58 8.31 -10.78 14.65
CA LEU A 58 8.97 -9.49 14.90
C LEU A 58 8.13 -8.57 15.77
N PHE A 59 6.80 -8.66 15.67
CA PHE A 59 5.87 -7.90 16.54
C PHE A 59 5.80 -8.41 17.97
N LYS A 60 6.41 -9.57 18.29
CA LYS A 60 6.57 -10.02 19.69
C LYS A 60 7.79 -9.39 20.37
N ASP A 61 8.65 -8.74 19.59
CA ASP A 61 9.84 -8.03 20.04
C ASP A 61 9.54 -6.52 20.03
N PRO A 62 9.61 -5.83 21.18
CA PRO A 62 9.26 -4.41 21.30
C PRO A 62 10.02 -3.49 20.34
N HIS A 63 11.20 -3.92 19.85
CA HIS A 63 12.01 -3.17 18.90
C HIS A 63 12.21 -3.92 17.58
N GLY A 64 11.54 -5.06 17.40
CA GLY A 64 11.71 -5.94 16.24
C GLY A 64 11.20 -5.31 14.95
N ALA A 65 10.04 -4.65 15.01
CA ALA A 65 9.44 -3.96 13.87
C ALA A 65 10.30 -2.77 13.38
N GLU A 66 10.81 -1.94 14.29
CA GLU A 66 11.65 -0.78 13.95
C GLU A 66 12.98 -1.20 13.33
N ARG A 67 13.68 -2.18 13.94
CA ARG A 67 14.92 -2.74 13.39
C ARG A 67 14.71 -3.33 12.01
N TYR A 68 13.59 -4.01 11.82
CA TYR A 68 13.26 -4.63 10.55
C TYR A 68 12.90 -3.62 9.46
N ILE A 69 12.13 -2.58 9.79
CA ILE A 69 11.85 -1.46 8.87
C ILE A 69 13.16 -0.77 8.47
N ALA A 70 14.10 -0.57 9.40
CA ALA A 70 15.41 -0.01 9.10
C ALA A 70 16.24 -0.90 8.15
N LEU A 71 16.13 -2.23 8.26
CA LEU A 71 16.79 -3.17 7.35
C LEU A 71 16.09 -3.24 5.98
N ALA A 72 14.76 -3.21 5.93
CA ALA A 72 14.00 -3.12 4.68
C ALA A 72 14.30 -1.83 3.92
N GLN A 73 14.45 -0.72 4.65
CA GLN A 73 14.92 0.56 4.13
C GLN A 73 16.33 0.42 3.56
N GLN A 74 17.23 -0.27 4.27
CA GLN A 74 18.57 -0.53 3.78
C GLN A 74 18.57 -1.38 2.49
N VAL A 75 17.71 -2.40 2.39
CA VAL A 75 17.52 -3.16 1.13
C VAL A 75 17.07 -2.23 0.00
N ALA A 76 16.11 -1.34 0.26
CA ALA A 76 15.60 -0.38 -0.71
C ALA A 76 16.67 0.65 -1.15
N ASP A 77 17.48 1.13 -0.22
CA ASP A 77 18.56 2.09 -0.49
C ASP A 77 19.74 1.42 -1.23
N ASP A 78 20.07 0.18 -0.89
CA ASP A 78 21.15 -0.61 -1.49
C ASP A 78 20.82 -1.05 -2.93
N VAL A 79 19.55 -1.07 -3.36
CA VAL A 79 19.15 -1.41 -4.74
C VAL A 79 19.78 -0.51 -5.79
N GLN A 80 19.91 0.79 -5.52
CA GLN A 80 20.55 1.69 -6.49
C GLN A 80 22.05 1.37 -6.67
N GLN A 81 22.64 0.62 -5.74
CA GLN A 81 24.08 0.35 -5.66
C GLN A 81 24.43 -1.13 -5.87
N ASN A 82 23.43 -2.04 -5.88
CA ASN A 82 23.65 -3.48 -5.94
C ASN A 82 22.85 -4.14 -7.09
N PRO A 83 23.50 -4.51 -8.21
CA PRO A 83 22.84 -5.13 -9.36
C PRO A 83 22.33 -6.56 -9.10
N CYS A 84 22.41 -7.06 -7.87
CA CYS A 84 22.07 -8.42 -7.48
C CYS A 84 20.78 -8.60 -6.69
N ILE A 85 20.04 -7.52 -6.45
CA ILE A 85 18.68 -7.61 -5.91
C ILE A 85 17.74 -7.86 -7.09
N ASP A 86 17.05 -9.00 -7.08
CA ASP A 86 16.07 -9.33 -8.10
C ASP A 86 14.76 -8.56 -7.91
N HIS A 87 13.96 -8.51 -8.98
CA HIS A 87 12.72 -7.76 -9.04
C HIS A 87 11.72 -8.11 -7.92
N GLY A 88 11.56 -9.41 -7.62
CA GLY A 88 10.61 -9.88 -6.61
C GLY A 88 11.03 -9.50 -5.20
N SER A 89 12.34 -9.59 -4.91
CA SER A 89 12.90 -9.14 -3.62
C SER A 89 12.66 -7.64 -3.38
N LEU A 90 12.77 -6.83 -4.43
CA LEU A 90 12.55 -5.39 -4.33
C LEU A 90 11.08 -5.01 -4.16
N LEU A 91 10.19 -5.60 -4.95
CA LEU A 91 8.74 -5.39 -4.82
C LEU A 91 8.27 -5.68 -3.39
N ASN A 92 8.79 -6.77 -2.84
CA ASN A 92 8.50 -7.21 -1.50
C ASN A 92 9.03 -6.25 -0.42
N ALA A 93 10.25 -5.72 -0.59
CA ALA A 93 10.79 -4.68 0.30
C ALA A 93 9.92 -3.43 0.33
N TYR A 94 9.45 -2.98 -0.84
CA TYR A 94 8.58 -1.81 -0.95
C TYR A 94 7.19 -2.06 -0.36
N THR A 95 6.60 -3.24 -0.54
CA THR A 95 5.31 -3.60 0.10
C THR A 95 5.40 -3.51 1.62
N VAL A 96 6.51 -3.94 2.20
CA VAL A 96 6.76 -3.84 3.63
C VAL A 96 6.88 -2.41 4.13
N LEU A 97 7.70 -1.62 3.44
CA LEU A 97 7.90 -0.22 3.81
C LEU A 97 6.59 0.56 3.64
N ALA A 98 5.76 0.17 2.67
CA ALA A 98 4.42 0.68 2.47
C ALA A 98 3.45 0.37 3.62
N SER A 99 3.65 -0.69 4.43
CA SER A 99 2.77 -1.01 5.56
C SER A 99 3.31 -0.54 6.92
N GLY A 100 4.62 -0.30 7.04
CA GLY A 100 5.28 -0.05 8.33
C GLY A 100 5.64 1.40 8.64
N LEU A 101 5.53 2.32 7.68
CA LEU A 101 5.96 3.72 7.82
C LEU A 101 4.77 4.68 7.90
N ASP A 102 5.03 5.96 8.18
CA ASP A 102 4.00 7.00 8.07
C ASP A 102 3.36 7.02 6.67
N LEU A 103 2.16 7.60 6.55
CA LEU A 103 1.39 7.56 5.31
C LEU A 103 2.14 8.15 4.10
N SER A 104 2.91 9.22 4.27
CA SER A 104 3.59 9.86 3.13
C SER A 104 4.72 8.96 2.62
N ARG A 105 5.52 8.40 3.53
CA ARG A 105 6.55 7.42 3.15
C ARG A 105 5.95 6.14 2.60
N SER A 106 4.83 5.69 3.14
CA SER A 106 4.11 4.53 2.63
C SER A 106 3.72 4.72 1.17
N VAL A 107 3.14 5.88 0.82
CA VAL A 107 2.79 6.23 -0.56
C VAL A 107 4.02 6.31 -1.48
N HIS A 108 5.16 6.80 -0.98
CA HIS A 108 6.41 6.79 -1.75
C HIS A 108 6.79 5.37 -2.17
N TYR A 109 6.77 4.40 -1.24
CA TYR A 109 7.10 3.00 -1.56
C TYR A 109 6.05 2.33 -2.44
N LEU A 110 4.77 2.64 -2.27
CA LEU A 110 3.72 2.16 -3.18
C LEU A 110 3.94 2.65 -4.62
N ALA A 111 4.39 3.90 -4.81
CA ALA A 111 4.72 4.41 -6.13
C ALA A 111 5.91 3.67 -6.75
N LEU A 112 6.92 3.32 -5.95
CA LEU A 112 8.05 2.49 -6.41
C LEU A 112 7.60 1.07 -6.77
N SER A 113 6.74 0.45 -5.95
CA SER A 113 6.11 -0.85 -6.27
C SER A 113 5.30 -0.79 -7.56
N ALA A 114 4.52 0.27 -7.78
CA ALA A 114 3.74 0.44 -9.00
C ALA A 114 4.63 0.48 -10.24
N ALA A 115 5.73 1.24 -10.19
CA ALA A 115 6.68 1.31 -11.30
C ALA A 115 7.33 -0.04 -11.63
N LEU A 116 7.55 -0.88 -10.62
CA LEU A 116 8.07 -2.24 -10.76
C LEU A 116 7.05 -3.19 -11.36
N ILE A 117 5.82 -3.23 -10.83
CA ILE A 117 4.73 -4.06 -11.36
C ILE A 117 4.45 -3.71 -12.82
N GLU A 118 4.49 -2.42 -13.20
CA GLU A 118 4.30 -2.00 -14.60
C GLU A 118 5.42 -2.46 -15.55
N GLN A 119 6.60 -2.80 -15.04
CA GLN A 119 7.70 -3.37 -15.83
C GLN A 119 7.60 -4.89 -15.96
N ASP A 120 6.78 -5.54 -15.14
CA ASP A 120 6.54 -6.97 -15.22
C ASP A 120 5.60 -7.28 -16.39
N ALA A 121 6.08 -8.10 -17.33
CA ALA A 121 5.29 -8.50 -18.49
C ALA A 121 4.12 -9.43 -18.14
N ASP A 122 4.19 -10.09 -16.98
CA ASP A 122 3.18 -11.05 -16.52
C ASP A 122 2.17 -10.43 -15.52
N ALA A 123 2.34 -9.16 -15.14
CA ALA A 123 1.41 -8.48 -14.23
C ALA A 123 0.02 -8.30 -14.86
N SER A 124 -1.02 -8.69 -14.12
CA SER A 124 -2.40 -8.43 -14.52
C SER A 124 -2.76 -6.94 -14.35
N GLU A 125 -3.78 -6.46 -15.06
CA GLU A 125 -4.29 -5.09 -14.83
C GLU A 125 -4.73 -4.88 -13.37
N GLN A 126 -5.19 -5.94 -12.68
CA GLN A 126 -5.51 -5.88 -11.26
C GLN A 126 -4.27 -5.64 -10.40
N ASP A 127 -3.18 -6.37 -10.67
CA ASP A 127 -1.91 -6.18 -9.96
C ASP A 127 -1.39 -4.75 -10.11
N THR A 128 -1.56 -4.14 -11.30
CA THR A 128 -1.14 -2.75 -11.53
C THR A 128 -1.97 -1.72 -10.77
N LEU A 129 -3.18 -2.07 -10.32
CA LEU A 129 -4.06 -1.23 -9.51
C LEU A 129 -3.79 -1.39 -8.00
N GLU A 130 -3.21 -2.51 -7.56
CA GLU A 130 -3.01 -2.80 -6.14
C GLU A 130 -2.30 -1.68 -5.37
N PRO A 131 -1.20 -1.07 -5.86
CA PRO A 131 -0.55 0.01 -5.12
C PRO A 131 -1.43 1.25 -4.95
N ALA A 132 -2.28 1.56 -5.93
CA ALA A 132 -3.18 2.71 -5.89
C ALA A 132 -4.45 2.45 -5.05
N LEU A 133 -4.82 1.19 -4.88
CA LEU A 133 -5.94 0.73 -4.05
C LEU A 133 -5.50 0.25 -2.66
N HIS A 134 -4.21 0.35 -2.34
CA HIS A 134 -3.69 0.03 -1.02
C HIS A 134 -4.31 0.96 0.04
N PRO A 135 -4.66 0.46 1.24
CA PRO A 135 -5.23 1.26 2.32
C PRO A 135 -4.55 2.61 2.55
N HIS A 136 -3.21 2.62 2.61
CA HIS A 136 -2.44 3.85 2.84
C HIS A 136 -2.52 4.84 1.68
N ALA A 137 -2.58 4.38 0.42
CA ALA A 137 -2.75 5.29 -0.71
C ALA A 137 -4.16 5.92 -0.71
N LEU A 138 -5.19 5.10 -0.47
CA LEU A 138 -6.57 5.57 -0.36
C LEU A 138 -6.72 6.61 0.76
N MET A 139 -6.16 6.31 1.94
CA MET A 139 -6.29 7.17 3.11
C MET A 139 -5.40 8.40 3.03
N HIS A 140 -4.20 8.31 2.47
CA HIS A 140 -3.38 9.49 2.17
C HIS A 140 -4.14 10.47 1.26
N GLY A 141 -4.70 9.99 0.15
CA GLY A 141 -5.51 10.82 -0.75
C GLY A 141 -6.77 11.41 -0.09
N TYR A 142 -7.41 10.66 0.82
CA TYR A 142 -8.51 11.15 1.64
C TYR A 142 -8.09 12.28 2.57
N PHE A 143 -7.00 12.12 3.31
CA PHE A 143 -6.50 13.14 4.24
C PHE A 143 -5.97 14.38 3.52
N GLU A 144 -5.28 14.23 2.39
CA GLU A 144 -4.86 15.36 1.54
C GLU A 144 -6.05 16.15 0.99
N ALA A 145 -7.19 15.49 0.76
CA ALA A 145 -8.44 16.14 0.38
C ALA A 145 -9.11 16.90 1.54
N GLY A 146 -8.49 16.90 2.72
CA GLY A 146 -9.03 17.46 3.95
C GLY A 146 -9.95 16.49 4.68
N GLY A 147 -9.85 15.18 4.47
CA GLY A 147 -10.55 14.20 5.28
C GLY A 147 -10.15 14.23 6.76
N GLY A 148 -11.02 13.75 7.63
CA GLY A 148 -10.75 13.52 9.04
C GLY A 148 -11.50 12.31 9.58
N LEU A 149 -11.04 11.78 10.70
CA LEU A 149 -11.65 10.65 11.41
C LEU A 149 -12.14 11.10 12.80
N ALA A 150 -13.31 10.63 13.20
CA ALA A 150 -13.89 10.82 14.52
C ALA A 150 -14.10 9.45 15.17
N LEU A 151 -13.16 9.05 16.02
CA LEU A 151 -13.13 7.76 16.69
C LEU A 151 -13.91 7.88 18.00
N GLU A 152 -15.23 7.75 17.95
CA GLU A 152 -16.08 7.72 19.15
C GLU A 152 -16.18 6.28 19.72
N GLY A 153 -15.04 5.59 19.83
CA GLY A 153 -14.98 4.21 20.32
C GLY A 153 -15.50 3.14 19.34
N ALA A 154 -15.84 3.52 18.10
CA ALA A 154 -16.25 2.60 17.04
C ALA A 154 -15.23 2.59 15.90
N VAL A 155 -15.01 1.41 15.31
CA VAL A 155 -14.21 1.28 14.09
C VAL A 155 -15.10 1.66 12.89
N PRO A 156 -14.74 2.71 12.13
CA PRO A 156 -15.51 3.13 10.97
C PRO A 156 -15.40 2.13 9.83
N GLY A 157 -16.49 1.97 9.08
CA GLY A 157 -16.51 1.21 7.84
C GLY A 157 -17.47 1.82 6.82
N ILE A 158 -17.44 1.34 5.59
CA ILE A 158 -18.49 1.59 4.61
C ILE A 158 -19.57 0.53 4.79
N ASP A 159 -20.69 0.94 5.37
CA ASP A 159 -21.96 0.20 5.34
C ASP A 159 -22.98 0.95 4.47
N ARG A 160 -23.65 0.21 3.58
CA ARG A 160 -24.66 0.79 2.69
C ARG A 160 -25.79 1.44 3.46
N ALA A 161 -26.26 0.81 4.54
CA ALA A 161 -27.35 1.37 5.32
C ALA A 161 -26.91 2.66 6.02
N GLU A 162 -25.70 2.71 6.58
CA GLU A 162 -25.11 3.92 7.15
C GLU A 162 -24.94 5.04 6.12
N ILE A 163 -24.36 4.77 4.94
CA ILE A 163 -24.19 5.77 3.88
C ILE A 163 -25.55 6.28 3.38
N THR A 164 -26.53 5.39 3.23
CA THR A 164 -27.90 5.77 2.85
C THR A 164 -28.52 6.65 3.92
N ALA A 165 -28.40 6.30 5.20
CA ALA A 165 -28.89 7.10 6.30
C ALA A 165 -28.22 8.48 6.34
N TRP A 166 -26.93 8.56 6.06
CA TRP A 166 -26.19 9.82 5.93
C TRP A 166 -26.69 10.67 4.76
N HIS A 167 -26.96 10.10 3.59
CA HIS A 167 -27.55 10.83 2.45
C HIS A 167 -28.84 11.57 2.81
N TYR A 168 -29.66 10.96 3.67
CA TYR A 168 -30.92 11.53 4.16
C TYR A 168 -30.77 12.35 5.45
N GLY A 169 -29.54 12.56 5.94
CA GLY A 169 -29.25 13.36 7.13
C GLY A 169 -29.67 12.70 8.46
N HIS A 170 -29.81 11.39 8.49
CA HIS A 170 -30.20 10.63 9.68
C HIS A 170 -29.01 10.24 10.57
N THR A 171 -27.82 10.15 10.00
CA THR A 171 -26.59 9.78 10.70
C THR A 171 -25.44 10.70 10.28
N THR A 172 -24.42 10.80 11.13
CA THR A 172 -23.15 11.47 10.81
C THR A 172 -22.04 10.44 10.96
N PRO A 173 -21.51 9.89 9.86
CA PRO A 173 -20.43 8.92 9.92
C PRO A 173 -19.18 9.50 10.58
N ALA A 174 -18.34 8.62 11.11
CA ALA A 174 -17.04 8.96 11.71
C ALA A 174 -16.01 9.53 10.70
N TYR A 175 -16.36 9.61 9.42
CA TYR A 175 -15.55 10.15 8.33
C TYR A 175 -16.41 11.04 7.43
N GLN A 176 -15.84 11.64 6.39
CA GLN A 176 -16.60 12.41 5.40
C GLN A 176 -16.84 11.55 4.14
N PRO A 177 -18.06 10.99 3.94
CA PRO A 177 -18.29 10.06 2.84
C PRO A 177 -18.09 10.68 1.47
N ASP A 178 -18.49 11.94 1.25
CA ASP A 178 -18.25 12.64 -0.02
C ASP A 178 -16.76 12.69 -0.41
N LEU A 179 -15.84 12.76 0.56
CA LEU A 179 -14.40 12.79 0.30
C LEU A 179 -13.86 11.38 0.06
N LEU A 180 -14.30 10.40 0.86
CA LEU A 180 -13.85 9.01 0.75
C LEU A 180 -14.34 8.35 -0.55
N LEU A 181 -15.63 8.49 -0.86
CA LEU A 181 -16.25 7.92 -2.07
C LEU A 181 -15.69 8.56 -3.36
N ALA A 182 -15.09 9.75 -3.26
CA ALA A 182 -14.41 10.43 -4.34
C ALA A 182 -12.94 9.98 -4.52
N PHE A 183 -12.51 8.85 -3.95
CA PHE A 183 -11.15 8.32 -4.10
C PHE A 183 -10.64 8.20 -5.55
N PRO A 184 -11.47 7.91 -6.60
CA PRO A 184 -10.94 7.82 -7.96
C PRO A 184 -10.37 9.15 -8.45
N LEU A 185 -10.86 10.29 -7.91
CA LEU A 185 -10.33 11.62 -8.22
C LEU A 185 -8.93 11.87 -7.67
N ARG A 186 -8.45 11.03 -6.74
CA ARG A 186 -7.11 11.10 -6.15
C ARG A 186 -6.10 10.20 -6.85
N MET A 187 -6.57 9.28 -7.69
CA MET A 187 -5.72 8.53 -8.59
C MET A 187 -5.27 9.42 -9.76
N ASP A 188 -4.07 9.16 -10.27
CA ASP A 188 -3.65 9.73 -11.55
C ASP A 188 -4.57 9.27 -12.70
N ALA A 189 -4.49 9.97 -13.84
CA ALA A 189 -5.40 9.72 -14.95
C ALA A 189 -5.30 8.29 -15.50
N ARG A 190 -4.10 7.71 -15.56
CA ARG A 190 -3.88 6.36 -16.11
C ARG A 190 -4.46 5.31 -15.17
N GLN A 191 -4.18 5.42 -13.88
CA GLN A 191 -4.70 4.52 -12.85
C GLN A 191 -6.23 4.61 -12.73
N ARG A 192 -6.78 5.82 -12.83
CA ARG A 192 -8.24 6.02 -12.87
C ARG A 192 -8.89 5.38 -14.10
N GLN A 193 -8.28 5.53 -15.27
CA GLN A 193 -8.78 4.89 -16.48
C GLN A 193 -8.78 3.37 -16.33
N ARG A 194 -7.65 2.78 -15.89
CA ARG A 194 -7.54 1.35 -15.61
C ARG A 194 -8.61 0.86 -14.62
N LEU A 195 -8.82 1.60 -13.52
CA LEU A 195 -9.84 1.27 -12.52
C LEU A 195 -11.22 1.11 -13.18
N PHE A 196 -11.61 2.07 -14.01
CA PHE A 196 -12.90 2.06 -14.68
C PHE A 196 -13.02 0.99 -15.76
N GLU A 197 -11.94 0.68 -16.47
CA GLU A 197 -11.91 -0.41 -17.45
C GLU A 197 -12.04 -1.77 -16.76
N VAL A 198 -11.21 -2.05 -15.74
CA VAL A 198 -11.21 -3.31 -14.98
C VAL A 198 -12.54 -3.57 -14.30
N THR A 199 -13.19 -2.52 -13.79
CA THR A 199 -14.49 -2.63 -13.12
C THR A 199 -15.69 -2.47 -14.05
N SER A 200 -15.47 -2.34 -15.37
CA SER A 200 -16.54 -2.13 -16.36
C SER A 200 -17.49 -0.99 -15.97
N PHE A 201 -16.93 0.14 -15.56
CA PHE A 201 -17.67 1.27 -15.04
C PHE A 201 -18.57 1.92 -16.11
N THR A 202 -19.89 1.93 -15.88
CA THR A 202 -20.90 2.36 -16.85
C THR A 202 -21.74 3.57 -16.42
N LEU A 203 -21.52 4.10 -15.22
CA LEU A 203 -22.32 5.21 -14.68
C LEU A 203 -22.05 6.54 -15.40
N LEU A 204 -20.90 6.67 -16.05
CA LEU A 204 -20.54 7.79 -16.92
C LEU A 204 -19.93 7.28 -18.22
N PRO A 205 -20.12 7.99 -19.35
CA PRO A 205 -19.39 7.70 -20.57
C PRO A 205 -17.88 7.91 -20.37
N ALA A 206 -17.05 7.14 -21.11
CA ALA A 206 -15.59 7.20 -20.97
C ALA A 206 -14.99 8.60 -21.13
N SER A 207 -15.59 9.46 -21.96
CA SER A 207 -15.19 10.86 -22.12
C SER A 207 -15.33 11.71 -20.86
N GLN A 208 -16.09 11.26 -19.85
CA GLN A 208 -16.35 11.95 -18.58
C GLN A 208 -15.65 11.29 -17.38
N TRP A 209 -14.89 10.21 -17.59
CA TRP A 209 -14.16 9.54 -16.51
C TRP A 209 -13.12 10.42 -15.80
N HIS A 210 -12.68 11.51 -16.43
CA HIS A 210 -11.77 12.47 -15.80
C HIS A 210 -12.45 13.78 -15.38
N ASP A 211 -13.77 13.91 -15.59
CA ASP A 211 -14.53 15.07 -15.17
C ASP A 211 -14.88 14.97 -13.67
N ALA A 212 -14.26 15.83 -12.88
CA ALA A 212 -14.46 15.87 -11.43
C ALA A 212 -15.89 16.25 -11.03
N VAL A 213 -16.58 17.09 -11.81
CA VAL A 213 -17.96 17.49 -11.53
C VAL A 213 -18.90 16.32 -11.81
N ALA A 214 -18.71 15.64 -12.95
CA ALA A 214 -19.51 14.48 -13.32
C ALA A 214 -19.35 13.34 -12.30
N LEU A 215 -18.11 13.02 -11.90
CA LEU A 215 -17.85 11.99 -10.89
C LEU A 215 -18.45 12.35 -9.53
N ARG A 216 -18.32 13.60 -9.06
CA ARG A 216 -18.94 14.02 -7.79
C ARG A 216 -20.47 13.99 -7.83
N ALA A 217 -21.08 14.17 -9.00
CA ALA A 217 -22.54 14.12 -9.12
C ALA A 217 -23.09 12.70 -8.88
N ILE A 218 -22.32 11.66 -9.22
CA ILE A 218 -22.78 10.28 -9.12
C ILE A 218 -22.46 9.60 -7.78
N ILE A 219 -21.50 10.10 -6.97
CA ILE A 219 -21.08 9.41 -5.73
C ILE A 219 -22.21 9.24 -4.70
N ARG A 220 -23.26 10.07 -4.79
CA ARG A 220 -24.43 10.01 -3.91
C ARG A 220 -25.57 9.13 -4.44
N SER A 221 -25.38 8.48 -5.59
CA SER A 221 -26.38 7.60 -6.19
C SER A 221 -26.25 6.17 -5.67
N ASP A 222 -27.38 5.47 -5.53
CA ASP A 222 -27.39 4.05 -5.17
C ASP A 222 -26.60 3.20 -6.18
N ALA A 223 -26.65 3.58 -7.47
CA ALA A 223 -25.92 2.91 -8.53
C ALA A 223 -24.39 3.00 -8.36
N TYR A 224 -23.88 4.06 -7.74
CA TYR A 224 -22.46 4.18 -7.40
C TYR A 224 -22.07 3.24 -6.26
N LEU A 225 -22.94 3.10 -5.25
CA LEU A 225 -22.74 2.11 -4.18
C LEU A 225 -22.78 0.68 -4.72
N ASP A 226 -23.71 0.37 -5.64
CA ASP A 226 -23.76 -0.92 -6.33
C ASP A 226 -22.46 -1.22 -7.09
N TRP A 227 -21.90 -0.22 -7.77
CA TRP A 227 -20.60 -0.36 -8.45
C TRP A 227 -19.46 -0.62 -7.46
N LEU A 228 -19.42 0.06 -6.32
CA LEU A 228 -18.37 -0.17 -5.30
C LEU A 228 -18.42 -1.58 -4.71
N GLU A 229 -19.61 -2.17 -4.55
CA GLU A 229 -19.78 -3.53 -4.02
C GLU A 229 -19.47 -4.62 -5.06
N SER A 230 -19.47 -4.25 -6.34
CA SER A 230 -19.33 -5.19 -7.45
C SER A 230 -17.91 -5.79 -7.59
N ALA A 231 -17.89 -7.01 -8.12
CA ALA A 231 -16.67 -7.65 -8.59
C ALA A 231 -16.10 -6.87 -9.81
N PRO A 232 -14.78 -6.93 -10.07
CA PRO A 232 -13.84 -7.87 -9.45
C PRO A 232 -13.07 -7.30 -8.24
N LEU A 233 -13.17 -6.01 -7.96
CA LEU A 233 -12.30 -5.36 -6.96
C LEU A 233 -12.94 -5.18 -5.59
N HIS A 234 -14.27 -5.26 -5.47
CA HIS A 234 -15.01 -5.07 -4.22
C HIS A 234 -14.55 -3.80 -3.47
N LEU A 235 -14.57 -2.66 -4.17
CA LEU A 235 -14.00 -1.39 -3.73
C LEU A 235 -14.58 -0.90 -2.40
N ALA A 236 -15.86 -1.14 -2.12
CA ALA A 236 -16.47 -0.83 -0.82
C ALA A 236 -15.72 -1.53 0.32
N SER A 237 -15.39 -2.82 0.17
CA SER A 237 -14.63 -3.59 1.16
C SER A 237 -13.21 -3.03 1.35
N ARG A 238 -12.55 -2.62 0.26
CA ARG A 238 -11.20 -2.04 0.34
C ARG A 238 -11.19 -0.70 1.07
N LEU A 239 -12.19 0.15 0.81
CA LEU A 239 -12.35 1.42 1.52
C LEU A 239 -12.70 1.21 3.00
N SER A 240 -13.54 0.22 3.34
CA SER A 240 -13.80 -0.18 4.73
C SER A 240 -12.53 -0.64 5.42
N MET A 241 -11.77 -1.56 4.82
CA MET A 241 -10.48 -2.01 5.37
C MET A 241 -9.52 -0.84 5.62
N ALA A 242 -9.49 0.13 4.70
CA ALA A 242 -8.64 1.30 4.84
C ALA A 242 -9.05 2.21 6.02
N LEU A 243 -10.36 2.40 6.22
CA LEU A 243 -10.90 3.10 7.39
C LEU A 243 -10.58 2.35 8.69
N GLU A 244 -10.81 1.04 8.71
CA GLU A 244 -10.58 0.17 9.86
C GLU A 244 -9.11 0.18 10.28
N GLU A 245 -8.19 0.08 9.32
CA GLU A 245 -6.75 0.12 9.57
C GLU A 245 -6.33 1.46 10.18
N MET A 246 -6.78 2.58 9.62
CA MET A 246 -6.45 3.92 10.15
C MET A 246 -7.09 4.24 11.50
N ALA A 247 -8.16 3.53 11.87
CA ALA A 247 -8.83 3.66 13.15
C ALA A 247 -8.24 2.75 14.25
N THR A 248 -7.39 1.80 13.88
CA THR A 248 -6.82 0.81 14.80
C THR A 248 -5.40 1.23 15.23
N PRO A 249 -5.02 1.06 16.51
CA PRO A 249 -3.65 1.33 16.95
C PRO A 249 -2.59 0.63 16.07
N PRO A 250 -1.46 1.27 15.76
CA PRO A 250 -1.00 2.59 16.26
C PRO A 250 -1.42 3.79 15.39
N TRP A 251 -2.19 3.58 14.33
CA TRP A 251 -2.41 4.60 13.29
C TRP A 251 -3.03 5.92 13.77
N PRO A 252 -4.05 5.95 14.64
CA PRO A 252 -4.62 7.20 15.10
C PRO A 252 -3.60 8.16 15.71
N GLU A 253 -2.62 7.65 16.44
CA GLU A 253 -1.55 8.46 17.04
C GLU A 253 -0.56 8.96 15.99
N HIS A 254 -0.14 8.08 15.07
CA HIS A 254 0.72 8.47 13.95
C HIS A 254 0.06 9.53 13.06
N LEU A 255 -1.24 9.40 12.79
CA LEU A 255 -2.00 10.36 11.99
C LEU A 255 -2.10 11.73 12.67
N ARG A 256 -2.38 11.76 13.99
CA ARG A 256 -2.37 13.01 14.77
C ARG A 256 -0.96 13.65 14.77
N ALA A 257 0.09 12.85 14.96
CA ALA A 257 1.47 13.32 14.92
C ALA A 257 1.87 13.89 13.55
N ALA A 258 1.33 13.33 12.46
CA ALA A 258 1.47 13.83 11.11
C ALA A 258 0.60 15.07 10.80
N GLY A 259 -0.22 15.55 11.75
CA GLY A 259 -1.06 16.74 11.61
C GLY A 259 -2.42 16.50 10.95
N TYR A 260 -2.82 15.23 10.75
CA TYR A 260 -4.14 14.91 10.22
C TYR A 260 -5.24 15.06 11.29
N ARG A 261 -6.46 15.33 10.83
CA ARG A 261 -7.63 15.51 11.71
C ARG A 261 -8.16 14.17 12.18
N VAL A 262 -7.76 13.76 13.38
CA VAL A 262 -8.29 12.57 14.07
C VAL A 262 -8.76 12.95 15.46
N HIS A 263 -10.06 12.85 15.69
CA HIS A 263 -10.74 13.17 16.94
C HIS A 263 -11.18 11.91 17.68
N GLY A 264 -11.44 12.03 18.98
CA GLY A 264 -11.90 10.93 19.83
C GLY A 264 -10.79 10.01 20.31
N GLU A 265 -11.13 9.14 21.27
CA GLU A 265 -10.21 8.15 21.83
C GLU A 265 -10.15 6.93 20.93
N THR A 266 -8.94 6.41 20.74
CA THR A 266 -8.77 5.12 20.10
C THR A 266 -9.41 4.05 20.99
N PRO A 267 -10.13 3.03 20.48
CA PRO A 267 -10.56 1.90 21.30
C PRO A 267 -9.33 1.32 22.00
N GLY A 268 -9.22 1.60 23.29
CA GLY A 268 -8.07 1.29 24.10
C GLY A 268 -8.29 -0.04 24.81
N ASP A 269 -7.33 -0.94 24.59
CA ASP A 269 -6.83 -1.91 25.55
C ASP A 269 -7.27 -1.57 26.98
N ASP A 270 -8.25 -2.31 27.51
CA ASP A 270 -8.66 -2.21 28.91
C ASP A 270 -7.43 -2.42 29.77
N GLY A 271 -6.96 -1.33 30.39
CA GLY A 271 -5.64 -1.23 30.98
C GLY A 271 -5.22 -2.44 31.80
N ALA A 272 -4.17 -3.12 31.34
CA ALA A 272 -3.34 -3.97 32.19
C ALA A 272 -2.37 -3.10 33.02
N ASP A 273 -2.93 -2.15 33.77
CA ASP A 273 -2.34 -1.64 34.99
C ASP A 273 -3.30 -2.02 36.11
N SER A 274 -3.00 -3.14 36.77
CA SER A 274 -3.64 -3.53 38.03
C SER A 274 -2.58 -4.21 38.89
N ASP A 275 -1.99 -3.39 39.77
CA ASP A 275 -1.23 -3.66 41.01
C ASP A 275 -0.17 -4.77 41.06
#